data_AF-A0A7T5EJJ4-F1
#
_entry.id   AF-A0A7T5EJJ4-F1
#
_cell.length_a   1.000
_cell.length_b   1.000
_cell.length_c   1.000
_cell.angle_alpha   90.00
_cell.angle_beta   90.00
_cell.angle_gamma   90.00
#
_symmetry.space_group_name_H-M   'P 1'
#
loop_
_entity.id
_entity.type
_entity.pdbx_description
1 polymer ?
#
loop_
_entity_poly.entity_id
_entity_poly.type
_entity_poly.pdbx_seq_one_letter_code
_entity_poly.pdbx_strand_id
1 'polypeptide(L)'
;MKLRQIRFLLSTFSLGILIGASTTVAYATYAESNWGYYGPINGYSYKNKGDISNDTRLWAGTVAHSTDGNVPTGYIGVKSRLYKSDALCKSTDFIYNTSRAAGLSNSTSGDCGSGTYYSKGVSAAYNGNGYDTYNQ
;
A
#
# COMPACT_ATOMS: atom_id res chain seq x y z
N MET A 1 -34.94 -41.54 -24.85
CA MET A 1 -34.27 -41.08 -23.60
C MET A 1 -35.32 -40.94 -22.50
N LYS A 2 -35.06 -41.32 -21.25
CA LYS A 2 -36.11 -41.28 -20.18
C LYS A 2 -36.19 -39.90 -19.53
N LEU A 3 -37.40 -39.39 -19.32
CA LEU A 3 -37.67 -38.03 -18.81
C LEU A 3 -36.96 -37.69 -17.48
N ARG A 4 -36.73 -38.71 -16.63
CA ARG A 4 -36.02 -38.58 -15.34
C ARG A 4 -34.53 -38.20 -15.50
N GLN A 5 -33.89 -38.54 -16.61
CA GLN A 5 -32.49 -38.21 -16.89
C GLN A 5 -32.34 -36.75 -17.32
N ILE A 6 -33.30 -36.21 -18.08
CA ILE A 6 -33.32 -34.81 -18.53
C ILE A 6 -33.37 -33.86 -17.32
N ARG A 7 -34.21 -34.18 -16.32
CA ARG A 7 -34.33 -33.38 -15.08
C ARG A 7 -33.02 -33.32 -14.29
N PHE A 8 -32.28 -34.42 -14.19
CA PHE A 8 -30.97 -34.45 -13.53
C PHE A 8 -29.92 -33.61 -14.27
N LEU A 9 -29.83 -33.74 -15.59
CA LEU A 9 -28.87 -33.02 -16.42
C LEU A 9 -29.06 -31.49 -16.35
N LEU A 10 -30.32 -31.02 -16.36
CA LEU A 10 -30.65 -29.61 -16.22
C LEU A 10 -30.17 -29.04 -14.88
N SER A 11 -30.41 -29.73 -13.76
CA SER A 11 -29.96 -29.27 -12.43
C SER A 11 -28.43 -29.17 -12.32
N THR A 12 -27.69 -30.12 -12.90
CA THR A 12 -26.21 -30.06 -12.90
C THR A 12 -25.67 -28.93 -13.78
N PHE A 13 -26.34 -28.59 -14.88
CA PHE A 13 -25.91 -27.53 -15.79
C PHE A 13 -26.01 -26.14 -15.13
N SER A 14 -27.13 -25.87 -14.42
CA SER A 14 -27.31 -24.62 -13.67
C SER A 14 -26.27 -24.43 -12.57
N LEU A 15 -25.83 -25.51 -11.92
CA LEU A 15 -24.84 -25.44 -10.84
C LEU A 15 -23.42 -25.13 -11.38
N GLY A 16 -23.06 -25.65 -12.55
CA GLY A 16 -21.77 -25.37 -13.19
C GLY A 16 -21.63 -23.90 -13.63
N ILE A 17 -22.70 -23.30 -14.16
CA ILE A 17 -22.70 -21.90 -14.62
C ILE A 17 -22.46 -20.92 -13.45
N LEU A 18 -23.00 -21.21 -12.27
CA LEU A 18 -22.80 -20.39 -11.07
C LEU A 18 -21.38 -20.44 -10.50
N ILE A 19 -20.58 -21.45 -10.85
CA ILE A 19 -19.17 -21.57 -10.43
C ILE A 19 -18.23 -20.97 -11.48
N GLY A 20 -18.61 -21.01 -12.76
CA GLY A 20 -17.83 -20.42 -13.87
C GLY A 20 -17.95 -18.89 -14.02
N ALA A 21 -18.91 -18.26 -13.32
CA ALA A 21 -19.14 -16.82 -13.39
C ALA A 21 -18.51 -16.06 -12.20
N SER A 22 -18.09 -14.81 -12.45
CA SER A 22 -17.74 -13.80 -11.44
C SER A 22 -16.49 -13.98 -10.58
N THR A 23 -15.40 -14.52 -11.11
CA THR A 23 -14.05 -14.04 -10.70
C THR A 23 -13.75 -12.69 -11.36
N THR A 24 -14.62 -11.70 -11.17
CA THR A 24 -14.41 -10.33 -11.64
C THR A 24 -13.33 -9.69 -10.79
N VAL A 25 -12.11 -9.56 -11.34
CA VAL A 25 -11.00 -8.88 -10.67
C VAL A 25 -11.38 -7.41 -10.50
N ALA A 26 -11.67 -7.01 -9.26
CA ALA A 26 -11.95 -5.61 -8.95
C ALA A 26 -10.64 -4.81 -9.00
N TYR A 27 -10.37 -4.18 -10.14
CA TYR A 27 -9.26 -3.25 -10.30
C TYR A 27 -9.54 -1.98 -9.47
N ALA A 28 -9.12 -2.00 -8.22
CA ALA A 28 -9.23 -0.85 -7.33
C ALA A 28 -8.31 0.27 -7.82
N THR A 29 -8.88 1.43 -8.17
CA THR A 29 -8.14 2.63 -8.62
C THR A 29 -7.27 3.25 -7.52
N TYR A 30 -7.49 2.83 -6.27
CA TYR A 30 -6.75 3.19 -5.07
C TYR A 30 -6.71 2.00 -4.09
N ALA A 31 -5.58 1.78 -3.44
CA ALA A 31 -5.42 0.81 -2.37
C ALA A 31 -4.39 1.30 -1.33
N GLU A 32 -4.55 0.88 -0.08
CA GLU A 32 -3.63 1.22 1.01
C GLU A 32 -3.41 0.04 1.96
N SER A 33 -2.22 -0.02 2.56
CA SER A 33 -1.87 -1.02 3.57
C SER A 33 -2.55 -0.72 4.90
N ASN A 34 -2.69 -1.75 5.73
CA ASN A 34 -2.95 -1.57 7.16
C ASN A 34 -1.83 -0.71 7.79
N TRP A 35 -2.16 0.02 8.86
CA TRP A 35 -1.17 0.75 9.65
C TRP A 35 -0.22 -0.22 10.37
N GLY A 36 1.07 -0.13 10.09
CA GLY A 36 2.13 -0.70 10.90
C GLY A 36 2.48 0.26 12.04
N TYR A 37 2.78 -0.26 13.22
CA TYR A 37 3.11 0.52 14.42
C TYR A 37 4.52 0.19 14.88
N TYR A 38 5.29 1.19 15.33
CA TYR A 38 6.68 1.02 15.73
C TYR A 38 7.13 2.07 16.76
N GLY A 39 8.18 1.73 17.51
CA GLY A 39 8.70 2.51 18.63
C GLY A 39 8.29 1.97 20.01
N PRO A 40 8.49 2.75 21.09
CA PRO A 40 8.98 4.13 21.09
C PRO A 40 10.45 4.25 20.65
N ILE A 41 10.76 5.33 19.92
CA ILE A 41 12.11 5.71 19.47
C ILE A 41 12.34 7.15 19.93
N ASN A 42 13.41 7.39 20.70
CA ASN A 42 13.76 8.70 21.24
C ASN A 42 12.57 9.45 21.89
N GLY A 43 11.76 8.72 22.66
CA GLY A 43 10.60 9.24 23.39
C GLY A 43 9.27 9.26 22.64
N TYR A 44 9.21 8.87 21.36
CA TYR A 44 8.00 8.93 20.54
C TYR A 44 7.63 7.59 19.89
N SER A 45 6.34 7.28 19.86
CA SER A 45 5.76 6.13 19.16
C SER A 45 5.16 6.57 17.83
N TYR A 46 5.16 5.67 16.85
CA TYR A 46 4.87 5.99 15.46
C TYR A 46 4.02 4.92 14.77
N LYS A 47 3.44 5.30 13.63
CA LYS A 47 2.80 4.40 12.68
C LYS A 47 3.05 4.81 11.23
N ASN A 48 3.06 3.86 10.31
CA ASN A 48 3.23 4.10 8.88
C ASN A 48 2.21 3.30 8.04
N LYS A 49 2.00 3.71 6.78
CA LYS A 49 1.34 2.90 5.75
C LYS A 49 1.88 3.21 4.36
N GLY A 50 1.77 2.25 3.45
CA GLY A 50 1.97 2.44 2.02
C GLY A 50 0.63 2.53 1.31
N ASP A 51 0.53 3.36 0.28
CA ASP A 51 -0.67 3.54 -0.53
C ASP A 51 -0.31 3.61 -2.02
N ILE A 52 -1.27 3.33 -2.89
CA ILE A 52 -1.06 3.29 -4.35
C ILE A 52 -2.35 3.68 -5.08
N SER A 53 -2.21 4.46 -6.16
CA SER A 53 -3.31 4.75 -7.09
C SER A 53 -2.83 4.66 -8.54
N ASN A 54 -3.77 4.43 -9.44
CA ASN A 54 -3.60 4.57 -10.89
C ASN A 54 -4.71 5.40 -11.56
N ASP A 55 -5.47 6.19 -10.78
CA ASP A 55 -6.71 6.86 -11.21
C ASP A 55 -6.50 7.91 -12.31
N THR A 56 -5.79 9.00 -11.99
CA THR A 56 -5.34 9.99 -13.01
C THR A 56 -3.92 9.67 -13.50
N ARG A 57 -3.09 9.05 -12.66
CA ARG A 57 -1.71 8.62 -12.95
C ARG A 57 -1.30 7.55 -11.94
N LEU A 58 -0.44 6.62 -12.34
CA LEU A 58 0.22 5.71 -11.41
C LEU A 58 1.12 6.45 -10.40
N TRP A 59 0.94 6.18 -9.11
CA TRP A 59 1.86 6.60 -8.04
C TRP A 59 1.77 5.69 -6.81
N ALA A 60 2.90 5.44 -6.15
CA ALA A 60 2.99 4.83 -4.83
C ALA A 60 3.31 5.90 -3.78
N GLY A 61 2.50 5.98 -2.74
CA GLY A 61 2.67 6.82 -1.56
C GLY A 61 3.29 6.08 -0.38
N THR A 62 3.73 6.86 0.59
CA THR A 62 4.12 6.40 1.93
C THR A 62 3.82 7.50 2.92
N VAL A 63 3.10 7.14 3.99
CA VAL A 63 2.65 8.05 5.03
C VAL A 63 3.19 7.56 6.37
N ALA A 64 3.76 8.45 7.18
CA ALA A 64 4.19 8.18 8.54
C ALA A 64 3.63 9.23 9.51
N HIS A 65 3.26 8.79 10.71
CA HIS A 65 2.72 9.62 11.78
C HIS A 65 3.37 9.28 13.11
N SER A 66 3.47 10.28 13.98
CA SER A 66 3.59 10.07 15.43
C SER A 66 2.22 9.74 16.00
N THR A 67 2.14 8.81 16.95
CA THR A 67 0.90 8.58 17.72
C THR A 67 0.73 9.58 18.87
N ASP A 68 1.81 10.27 19.24
CA ASP A 68 1.91 11.07 20.46
C ASP A 68 1.85 12.59 20.16
N GLY A 69 1.47 12.95 18.92
CA GLY A 69 1.32 14.33 18.45
C GLY A 69 2.58 14.91 17.78
N ASN A 70 2.73 16.24 17.82
CA ASN A 70 3.74 16.98 17.06
C ASN A 70 5.18 16.77 17.59
N VAL A 71 5.96 15.94 16.89
CA VAL A 71 7.39 15.73 17.15
C VAL A 71 8.26 16.90 16.65
N PRO A 72 9.54 17.02 17.07
CA PRO A 72 10.46 18.04 16.56
C PRO A 72 10.77 17.92 15.06
N THR A 73 11.36 18.97 14.48
CA THR A 73 11.95 18.96 13.13
C THR A 73 12.93 17.78 12.97
N GLY A 74 12.84 17.06 11.86
CA GLY A 74 13.67 15.92 11.51
C GLY A 74 13.22 14.57 12.09
N TYR A 75 12.27 14.52 13.04
CA TYR A 75 11.93 13.27 13.73
C TYR A 75 11.10 12.26 12.91
N ILE A 76 10.50 12.68 11.79
CA ILE A 76 9.81 11.81 10.82
C ILE A 76 10.51 11.94 9.47
N GLY A 77 10.93 10.81 8.90
CA GLY A 77 11.31 10.70 7.49
C GLY A 77 10.44 9.72 6.73
N VAL A 78 10.26 9.92 5.41
CA VAL A 78 9.55 8.99 4.52
C VAL A 78 10.23 8.88 3.15
N LYS A 79 10.19 7.68 2.58
CA LYS A 79 10.69 7.33 1.25
C LYS A 79 9.72 6.36 0.58
N SER A 80 9.18 6.75 -0.56
CA SER A 80 8.13 6.01 -1.25
C SER A 80 8.72 5.21 -2.41
N ARG A 81 8.31 3.93 -2.55
CA ARG A 81 8.81 3.02 -3.58
C ARG A 81 7.66 2.34 -4.31
N LEU A 82 7.63 2.52 -5.63
CA LEU A 82 6.71 1.87 -6.57
C LEU A 82 7.41 0.67 -7.21
N TYR A 83 6.82 -0.50 -7.05
CA TYR A 83 7.32 -1.75 -7.62
C TYR A 83 6.41 -2.26 -8.74
N LYS A 84 7.01 -2.96 -9.71
CA LYS A 84 6.35 -3.64 -10.83
C LYS A 84 6.69 -5.12 -10.81
N SER A 85 5.67 -5.98 -10.64
CA SER A 85 5.78 -7.43 -10.39
C SER A 85 6.60 -7.79 -9.14
N ASP A 86 7.92 -7.60 -9.17
CA ASP A 86 8.86 -7.71 -8.03
C ASP A 86 10.01 -6.68 -8.10
N ALA A 87 10.17 -5.98 -9.24
CA ALA A 87 11.26 -5.05 -9.47
C ALA A 87 10.90 -3.62 -9.02
N LEU A 88 11.86 -2.90 -8.45
CA LEU A 88 11.71 -1.47 -8.13
C LEU A 88 11.62 -0.65 -9.43
N CYS A 89 10.48 0.00 -9.69
CA CYS A 89 10.31 0.87 -10.86
C CYS A 89 10.65 2.34 -10.55
N LYS A 90 10.16 2.87 -9.43
CA LYS A 90 10.45 4.24 -8.97
C LYS A 90 10.69 4.27 -7.47
N SER A 91 11.56 5.17 -7.04
CA SER A 91 11.76 5.53 -5.64
C SER A 91 11.84 7.05 -5.54
N THR A 92 11.38 7.60 -4.43
CA THR A 92 11.82 8.92 -3.98
C THR A 92 13.15 8.80 -3.23
N ASP A 93 13.78 9.92 -2.92
CA ASP A 93 14.71 9.99 -1.78
C ASP A 93 13.95 10.03 -0.45
N PHE A 94 14.68 10.00 0.67
CA PHE A 94 14.08 10.34 1.96
C PHE A 94 13.86 11.84 2.06
N ILE A 95 12.62 12.24 2.39
CA ILE A 95 12.33 13.58 2.90
C ILE A 95 12.06 13.50 4.40
N TYR A 96 12.32 14.59 5.13
CA TYR A 96 12.13 14.70 6.58
C TYR A 96 11.28 15.93 6.92
N ASN A 97 10.59 15.92 8.06
CA ASN A 97 9.72 17.03 8.45
C ASN A 97 10.56 18.27 8.82
N THR A 98 10.42 19.36 8.05
CA THR A 98 11.19 20.60 8.24
C THR A 98 10.71 21.45 9.41
N SER A 99 9.48 21.23 9.88
CA SER A 99 8.85 21.87 11.04
C SER A 99 8.27 20.84 12.00
N ARG A 100 7.81 21.29 13.19
CA ARG A 100 7.11 20.41 14.13
C ARG A 100 5.81 19.87 13.52
N ALA A 101 5.68 18.55 13.44
CA ALA A 101 4.56 17.89 12.76
C ALA A 101 4.19 16.56 13.41
N ALA A 102 2.93 16.15 13.29
CA ALA A 102 2.43 14.83 13.73
C ALA A 102 2.46 13.77 12.60
N GLY A 103 2.90 14.15 11.40
CA GLY A 103 3.02 13.24 10.27
C GLY A 103 3.72 13.86 9.06
N LEU A 104 4.07 13.00 8.11
CA LEU A 104 4.73 13.32 6.85
C LEU A 104 4.33 12.30 5.79
N SER A 105 4.17 12.72 4.54
CA SER A 105 3.90 11.84 3.41
C SER A 105 4.72 12.23 2.18
N ASN A 106 4.95 11.26 1.31
CA ASN A 106 5.62 11.46 0.02
C ASN A 106 5.05 10.47 -1.00
N SER A 107 5.13 10.78 -2.30
CA SER A 107 4.64 9.91 -3.38
C SER A 107 5.57 9.91 -4.59
N THR A 108 5.75 8.75 -5.21
CA THR A 108 6.48 8.64 -6.48
C THR A 108 5.77 9.37 -7.62
N SER A 109 6.49 9.76 -8.66
CA SER A 109 5.92 10.32 -9.89
C SER A 109 6.50 9.69 -11.15
N GLY A 110 5.83 9.91 -12.29
CA GLY A 110 6.21 9.38 -13.60
C GLY A 110 5.31 8.23 -14.06
N ASP A 111 5.88 7.35 -14.86
CA ASP A 111 5.24 6.17 -15.45
C ASP A 111 6.14 4.92 -15.32
N CYS A 112 5.50 3.75 -15.39
CA CYS A 112 6.09 2.42 -15.43
C CYS A 112 5.52 1.54 -16.58
N GLY A 113 4.64 2.08 -17.43
CA GLY A 113 3.89 1.38 -18.47
C GLY A 113 2.73 0.55 -17.92
N SER A 114 2.22 -0.40 -18.71
CA SER A 114 1.19 -1.35 -18.26
C SER A 114 1.77 -2.48 -17.40
N GLY A 115 1.05 -2.95 -16.38
CA GLY A 115 1.44 -4.09 -15.53
C GLY A 115 0.76 -4.11 -14.17
N THR A 116 1.18 -5.02 -13.30
CA THR A 116 0.75 -5.10 -11.90
C THR A 116 1.72 -4.33 -11.00
N TYR A 117 1.18 -3.54 -10.08
CA TYR A 117 1.93 -2.60 -9.25
C TYR A 117 1.59 -2.72 -7.76
N TYR A 118 2.54 -2.37 -6.89
CA TYR A 118 2.31 -2.17 -5.47
C TYR A 118 3.26 -1.11 -4.88
N SER A 119 2.85 -0.49 -3.78
CA SER A 119 3.72 0.32 -2.93
C SER A 119 4.41 -0.57 -1.89
N LYS A 120 5.66 -0.27 -1.56
CA LYS A 120 6.31 -0.73 -0.32
C LYS A 120 7.11 0.42 0.28
N GLY A 121 6.55 1.12 1.27
CA GLY A 121 7.16 2.32 1.83
C GLY A 121 8.42 2.05 2.66
N VAL A 122 9.15 3.12 2.99
CA VAL A 122 10.03 3.16 4.16
C VAL A 122 9.77 4.44 4.93
N SER A 123 9.53 4.34 6.24
CA SER A 123 9.60 5.47 7.16
C SER A 123 10.89 5.42 7.97
N ALA A 124 11.33 6.58 8.45
CA ALA A 124 12.49 6.76 9.30
C ALA A 124 12.07 7.54 10.56
N ALA A 125 12.62 7.18 11.72
CA ALA A 125 12.40 7.91 12.98
C ALA A 125 13.75 8.22 13.64
N TYR A 126 13.89 9.45 14.15
CA TYR A 126 15.17 9.94 14.68
C TYR A 126 15.50 9.31 16.03
N ASN A 127 16.58 8.52 16.09
CA ASN A 127 16.93 7.69 17.24
C ASN A 127 17.92 8.34 18.23
N GLY A 128 18.25 9.62 18.03
CA GLY A 128 19.23 10.36 18.83
C GLY A 128 20.64 10.43 18.22
N ASN A 129 20.99 9.52 17.31
CA ASN A 129 22.29 9.45 16.64
C ASN A 129 22.18 9.16 15.11
N GLY A 130 21.00 9.37 14.54
CA GLY A 130 20.65 8.92 13.19
C GLY A 130 19.19 8.49 13.11
N TYR A 131 18.92 7.46 12.30
CA TYR A 131 17.55 7.03 11.99
C TYR A 131 17.38 5.52 12.03
N ASP A 132 16.36 5.06 12.73
CA ASP A 132 15.84 3.69 12.61
C ASP A 132 14.81 3.67 11.47
N THR A 133 14.80 2.61 10.65
CA THR A 133 13.97 2.54 9.42
C THR A 133 13.01 1.36 9.42
N TYR A 134 11.78 1.62 8.98
CA TYR A 134 10.65 0.69 9.05
C TYR A 134 9.98 0.60 7.69
N ASN A 135 9.87 -0.61 7.14
CA ASN A 135 9.20 -0.85 5.87
C ASN A 135 7.68 -0.89 6.04
N GLN A 136 6.98 -0.66 4.92
CA GLN A 136 5.64 -1.14 4.62
C GLN A 136 5.67 -1.77 3.21
#